data_AF-A0A7R8ZT20-F1
#
_entry.id   AF-A0A7R8ZT20-F1
#
_cell.length_a   1.000
_cell.length_b   1.000
_cell.length_c   1.000
_cell.angle_alpha   90.00
_cell.angle_beta   90.00
_cell.angle_gamma   90.00
#
_symmetry.space_group_name_H-M   'P 1'
#
loop_
_entity.id
_entity.type
_entity.pdbx_description
1 polymer ?
#
loop_
_entity_poly.entity_id
_entity_poly.type
_entity_poly.pdbx_seq_one_letter_code
_entity_poly.pdbx_strand_id
1 'polypeptide(L)'
;MTSNGPKDETNVRVAVRGLLKGKKLGEGAFAEVFSVPKIADLEPRVVKVVPFGGDIEWNGSKLQGYPEILSEVLITSRLSNLRDRGAETEADWESTTDGFIKLVGMFLVEGSFPKKLLKLWDQYDKKRKNGSENDRPDYFPDNQLYICYEFEYG
;
A
#
# COMPACT_ATOMS: atom_id res chain seq x y z
N MET A 1 4.28 30.20 -19.63
CA MET A 1 5.02 28.97 -19.27
C MET A 1 4.77 28.70 -17.80
N THR A 2 3.70 27.98 -17.46
CA THR A 2 3.42 27.55 -16.09
C THR A 2 4.10 26.20 -15.89
N SER A 3 5.15 26.16 -15.07
CA SER A 3 5.79 24.92 -14.64
C SER A 3 4.79 24.12 -13.81
N ASN A 4 4.19 23.10 -14.42
CA ASN A 4 3.51 22.06 -13.67
C ASN A 4 4.58 21.32 -12.87
N GLY A 5 4.59 21.49 -11.54
CA GLY A 5 5.35 20.62 -10.66
C GLY A 5 4.99 19.14 -10.93
N PRO A 6 5.86 18.18 -10.55
CA PRO A 6 5.62 16.78 -10.85
C PRO A 6 4.26 16.36 -10.26
N LYS A 7 3.34 15.95 -11.13
CA LYS A 7 2.01 15.42 -10.78
C LYS A 7 2.10 14.32 -9.72
N ASP A 8 3.23 13.63 -9.69
CA ASP A 8 3.58 12.54 -8.79
C ASP A 8 3.61 12.97 -7.30
N GLU A 9 4.27 14.09 -6.96
CA GLU A 9 4.31 14.59 -5.56
C GLU A 9 2.93 15.01 -5.05
N THR A 10 2.08 15.51 -5.96
CA THR A 10 0.71 15.90 -5.61
C THR A 10 -0.13 14.67 -5.28
N ASN A 11 0.01 13.60 -6.08
CA ASN A 11 -0.69 12.34 -5.84
C ASN A 11 -0.23 11.67 -4.53
N VAL A 12 1.08 11.65 -4.25
CA VAL A 12 1.64 11.14 -2.98
C VAL A 12 0.99 11.87 -1.79
N ARG A 13 0.99 13.21 -1.82
CA ARG A 13 0.43 14.02 -0.73
C ARG A 13 -1.07 13.80 -0.57
N VAL A 14 -1.79 13.58 -1.66
CA VAL A 14 -3.23 13.31 -1.65
C VAL A 14 -3.52 11.92 -1.07
N ALA A 15 -2.82 10.88 -1.51
CA ALA A 15 -2.95 9.51 -0.99
C ALA A 15 -2.61 9.45 0.52
N VAL A 16 -1.50 10.05 0.93
CA VAL A 16 -1.07 10.14 2.34
C VAL A 16 -2.09 10.92 3.18
N ARG A 17 -2.63 12.05 2.69
CA ARG A 17 -3.69 12.79 3.40
C ARG A 17 -5.00 12.01 3.45
N GLY A 18 -5.29 11.22 2.41
CA GLY A 18 -6.48 10.41 2.31
C GLY A 18 -6.48 9.23 3.28
N LEU A 19 -5.32 8.60 3.49
CA LEU A 19 -5.10 7.58 4.49
C LEU A 19 -5.54 8.01 5.89
N LEU A 20 -5.27 9.27 6.25
CA LEU A 20 -5.64 9.82 7.57
C LEU A 20 -7.16 9.94 7.79
N LYS A 21 -7.96 9.87 6.72
CA LYS A 21 -9.43 9.92 6.74
C LYS A 21 -10.08 8.55 6.52
N GLY A 22 -9.28 7.52 6.29
CA GLY A 22 -9.75 6.17 6.00
C GLY A 22 -10.06 5.32 7.22
N LYS A 23 -10.14 4.01 6.96
CA LYS A 23 -10.26 2.93 7.94
C LYS A 23 -9.30 1.80 7.58
N LYS A 24 -8.81 1.05 8.58
CA LYS A 24 -8.18 -0.25 8.34
C LYS A 24 -9.24 -1.20 7.78
N LEU A 25 -8.92 -1.85 6.66
CA LEU A 25 -9.79 -2.76 5.92
C LEU A 25 -9.49 -4.21 6.25
N GLY A 26 -8.21 -4.52 6.48
CA GLY A 26 -7.74 -5.86 6.71
C GLY A 26 -6.26 -5.88 7.06
N GLU A 27 -5.74 -7.09 7.17
CA GLU A 27 -4.37 -7.37 7.55
C GLU A 27 -3.90 -8.63 6.84
N GLY A 28 -2.59 -8.75 6.67
CA GLY A 28 -1.92 -9.99 6.30
C GLY A 28 -0.64 -10.12 7.14
N ALA A 29 0.00 -11.29 7.04
CA ALA A 29 1.18 -11.62 7.83
C ALA A 29 2.30 -10.57 7.73
N PHE A 30 2.42 -9.89 6.59
CA PHE A 30 3.45 -8.88 6.32
C PHE A 30 2.87 -7.50 6.03
N ALA A 31 1.58 -7.25 6.27
CA ALA A 31 0.97 -6.00 5.83
C ALA A 31 -0.24 -5.54 6.63
N GLU A 32 -0.37 -4.22 6.69
CA GLU A 32 -1.56 -3.53 7.15
C GLU A 32 -2.29 -2.89 5.96
N VAL A 33 -3.60 -3.06 5.86
CA VAL A 33 -4.37 -2.59 4.69
C VAL A 33 -5.36 -1.52 5.13
N PHE A 34 -5.28 -0.34 4.51
CA PHE A 34 -6.13 0.82 4.80
C PHE A 34 -6.88 1.28 3.56
N SER A 35 -8.04 1.90 3.76
CA SER A 35 -8.77 2.60 2.70
C SER A 35 -8.32 4.05 2.62
N VAL A 36 -8.41 4.59 1.42
CA VAL A 36 -8.48 6.02 1.16
C VAL A 36 -9.88 6.31 0.63
N PRO A 37 -10.71 7.08 1.34
CA PRO A 37 -12.05 7.39 0.86
C PRO A 37 -11.97 8.31 -0.36
N LYS A 38 -13.09 8.46 -1.07
CA LYS A 38 -13.22 9.47 -2.13
C LYS A 38 -12.92 10.88 -1.56
N ILE A 39 -12.02 11.62 -2.20
CA ILE A 39 -11.65 12.99 -1.79
C ILE A 39 -11.64 13.88 -3.02
N ALA A 40 -12.63 14.78 -3.12
CA ALA A 40 -12.86 15.59 -4.31
C ALA A 40 -12.85 14.69 -5.57
N ASP A 41 -11.91 14.92 -6.50
CA ASP A 41 -11.80 14.17 -7.75
C ASP A 41 -10.94 12.90 -7.64
N LEU A 42 -10.38 12.61 -6.46
CA LEU A 42 -9.67 11.36 -6.22
C LEU A 42 -10.67 10.24 -5.94
N GLU A 43 -10.73 9.25 -6.85
CA GLU A 43 -11.49 8.02 -6.62
C GLU A 43 -10.96 7.25 -5.41
N PRO A 44 -11.80 6.47 -4.72
CA PRO A 44 -11.37 5.66 -3.59
C PRO A 44 -10.20 4.73 -3.94
N ARG A 45 -9.31 4.51 -2.96
CA ARG A 45 -8.13 3.65 -3.09
C ARG A 45 -7.97 2.72 -1.90
N VAL A 46 -7.13 1.71 -2.06
CA VAL A 46 -6.67 0.84 -0.98
C VAL A 46 -5.16 0.99 -0.88
N VAL A 47 -4.63 1.16 0.32
CA VAL A 47 -3.18 1.19 0.55
C VAL A 47 -2.77 0.02 1.42
N LYS A 48 -1.87 -0.81 0.89
CA LYS A 48 -1.18 -1.87 1.63
C LYS A 48 0.16 -1.30 2.11
N VAL A 49 0.38 -1.28 3.41
CA VAL A 49 1.61 -0.81 4.06
C VAL A 49 2.41 -2.03 4.52
N VAL A 50 3.63 -2.17 3.98
CA VAL A 50 4.51 -3.33 4.20
C VAL A 50 5.82 -2.86 4.82
N PRO A 51 6.06 -3.08 6.12
CA PRO A 51 7.38 -2.86 6.71
C PRO A 51 8.37 -3.88 6.15
N PHE A 52 9.59 -3.44 5.84
CA PHE A 52 10.65 -4.31 5.36
C PHE A 52 12.02 -3.83 5.85
N GLY A 53 12.99 -4.74 5.89
CA GLY A 53 14.32 -4.47 6.44
C GLY A 53 14.32 -4.23 7.96
N GLY A 54 15.52 -4.00 8.50
CA GLY A 54 15.72 -3.90 9.95
C GLY A 54 15.73 -5.26 10.65
N ASP A 55 15.91 -5.22 11.97
CA ASP A 55 16.08 -6.42 12.83
C ASP A 55 14.87 -6.69 13.73
N ILE A 56 13.72 -6.12 13.38
CA ILE A 56 12.48 -6.22 14.17
C ILE A 56 11.70 -7.46 13.74
N GLU A 57 11.17 -8.17 14.72
CA GLU A 57 10.16 -9.20 14.49
C GLU A 57 8.77 -8.58 14.60
N TRP A 58 7.89 -8.96 13.69
CA TRP A 58 6.52 -8.51 13.64
C TRP A 58 5.62 -9.67 13.21
N ASN A 59 4.51 -9.86 13.93
CA ASN A 59 3.60 -10.99 13.74
C ASN A 59 4.32 -12.35 13.90
N GLY A 60 5.28 -12.42 14.83
CA GLY A 60 6.08 -13.62 15.12
C GLY A 60 7.06 -14.02 14.02
N SER A 61 7.39 -13.15 13.07
CA SER A 61 8.36 -13.40 11.99
C SER A 61 9.27 -12.20 11.76
N LYS A 62 10.45 -12.45 11.18
CA LYS A 62 11.31 -11.37 10.69
C LYS A 62 10.64 -10.65 9.52
N LEU A 63 10.89 -9.35 9.43
CA LEU A 63 10.47 -8.57 8.27
C LEU A 63 11.14 -9.09 6.98
N GLN A 64 10.47 -8.88 5.85
CA GLN A 64 11.03 -9.16 4.53
C GLN A 64 12.34 -8.38 4.33
N GLY A 65 13.34 -9.00 3.72
CA GLY A 65 14.55 -8.32 3.30
C GLY A 65 14.37 -7.56 1.99
N TYR A 66 15.45 -6.91 1.55
CA TYR A 66 15.47 -6.17 0.29
C TYR A 66 15.19 -7.05 -0.96
N PRO A 67 15.72 -8.27 -1.08
CA PRO A 67 15.40 -9.14 -2.23
C PRO A 67 13.93 -9.56 -2.28
N GLU A 68 13.35 -9.87 -1.11
CA GLU A 68 11.96 -10.30 -0.99
C GLU A 68 11.01 -9.15 -1.36
N ILE A 69 11.21 -7.96 -0.80
CA ILE A 69 10.36 -6.81 -1.11
C ILE A 69 10.53 -6.38 -2.57
N LEU A 70 11.74 -6.44 -3.13
CA LEU A 70 11.98 -6.13 -4.53
C LEU A 70 11.22 -7.08 -5.45
N SER A 71 11.18 -8.36 -5.11
CA SER A 71 10.42 -9.37 -5.85
C SER A 71 8.92 -9.07 -5.81
N GLU A 72 8.38 -8.69 -4.64
CA GLU A 72 6.97 -8.29 -4.49
C GLU A 72 6.64 -7.04 -5.32
N VAL A 73 7.51 -6.02 -5.30
CA VAL A 73 7.39 -4.81 -6.10
C VAL A 73 7.35 -5.14 -7.60
N LEU A 74 8.28 -5.96 -8.07
CA LEU A 74 8.37 -6.35 -9.48
C LEU A 74 7.14 -7.12 -9.93
N ILE A 75 6.74 -8.15 -9.18
CA ILE A 75 5.58 -8.97 -9.51
C ILE A 75 4.31 -8.13 -9.51
N THR A 76 4.09 -7.33 -8.46
CA THR A 76 2.90 -6.47 -8.34
C THR A 76 2.79 -5.48 -9.50
N SER A 77 3.91 -4.85 -9.86
CA SER A 77 3.97 -3.92 -11.00
C SER A 77 3.67 -4.61 -12.32
N ARG A 78 4.25 -5.80 -12.55
CA ARG A 78 4.04 -6.56 -13.79
C ARG A 78 2.61 -7.07 -13.93
N LEU A 79 2.03 -7.60 -12.87
CA LEU A 79 0.65 -8.08 -12.87
C LEU A 79 -0.35 -6.94 -13.08
N SER A 80 -0.09 -5.77 -12.50
CA SER A 80 -0.91 -4.57 -12.75
C SER A 80 -0.87 -4.15 -14.23
N ASN A 81 0.27 -4.28 -14.90
CA ASN A 81 0.43 -3.90 -16.31
C ASN A 81 -0.27 -4.85 -17.29
N LEU A 82 -0.65 -6.07 -16.88
CA LEU A 82 -1.44 -6.97 -17.74
C LEU A 82 -2.85 -6.43 -18.02
N ARG A 83 -3.28 -5.39 -17.29
CA ARG A 83 -4.53 -4.67 -17.55
C ARG A 83 -4.42 -3.64 -18.67
N ASP A 84 -3.20 -3.27 -19.07
CA ASP A 84 -3.01 -2.27 -20.11
C ASP A 84 -3.36 -2.87 -21.46
N ARG A 85 -4.43 -2.36 -22.06
CA ARG A 85 -4.90 -2.76 -23.39
C ARG A 85 -4.19 -2.00 -24.52
N GLY A 86 -3.13 -1.26 -24.22
CA GLY A 86 -2.23 -0.61 -25.20
C GLY A 86 -1.35 -1.58 -25.99
N ALA A 87 -1.83 -2.80 -26.20
CA ALA A 87 -1.18 -3.87 -26.95
C ALA A 87 -1.02 -3.47 -28.43
N GLU A 88 0.23 -3.36 -28.89
CA GLU A 88 0.56 -3.01 -30.29
C GLU A 88 0.59 -4.25 -31.20
N THR A 89 0.76 -5.44 -30.63
CA THR A 89 0.83 -6.70 -31.37
C THR A 89 -0.28 -7.69 -30.95
N GLU A 90 -0.65 -8.62 -31.83
CA GLU A 90 -1.63 -9.69 -31.54
C GLU A 90 -1.24 -10.53 -30.31
N ALA A 91 0.07 -10.79 -30.13
CA ALA A 91 0.59 -11.52 -28.97
C ALA A 91 0.40 -10.76 -27.64
N ASP A 92 0.40 -9.42 -27.69
CA ASP A 92 0.14 -8.59 -26.51
C ASP A 92 -1.34 -8.70 -26.09
N TRP A 93 -2.27 -8.78 -27.05
CA TRP A 93 -3.70 -8.94 -26.77
C TRP A 93 -4.03 -10.28 -26.09
N GLU A 94 -3.37 -11.37 -26.51
CA GLU A 94 -3.55 -12.70 -25.92
C GLU A 94 -3.12 -12.79 -24.44
N SER A 95 -2.29 -11.85 -23.98
CA SER A 95 -1.71 -11.83 -22.63
C SER A 95 -2.28 -10.73 -21.73
N THR A 96 -3.42 -10.12 -22.09
CA THR A 96 -4.08 -9.08 -21.27
C THR A 96 -5.18 -9.68 -20.38
N THR A 97 -5.33 -9.14 -19.16
CA THR A 97 -6.40 -9.54 -18.24
C THR A 97 -6.71 -8.47 -17.20
N ASP A 98 -8.00 -8.32 -16.88
CA ASP A 98 -8.48 -7.49 -15.77
C ASP A 98 -8.55 -8.26 -14.43
N GLY A 99 -8.07 -9.51 -14.38
CA GLY A 99 -8.12 -10.36 -13.20
C GLY A 99 -7.19 -9.97 -12.05
N PHE A 100 -6.24 -9.08 -12.29
CA PHE A 100 -5.33 -8.55 -11.26
C PHE A 100 -5.76 -7.15 -10.81
N ILE A 101 -5.50 -6.81 -9.56
CA ILE A 101 -5.76 -5.47 -9.05
C ILE A 101 -4.79 -4.47 -9.69
N LYS A 102 -5.28 -3.26 -10.01
CA LYS A 102 -4.42 -2.21 -10.59
C LYS A 102 -3.68 -1.46 -9.49
N LEU A 103 -2.37 -1.44 -9.61
CA LEU A 103 -1.48 -0.57 -8.86
C LEU A 103 -1.57 0.85 -9.46
N VAL A 104 -1.99 1.80 -8.63
CA VAL A 104 -2.09 3.23 -8.97
C VAL A 104 -0.80 3.95 -8.66
N GLY A 105 -0.15 3.58 -7.57
CA GLY A 105 1.06 4.20 -7.09
C GLY A 105 1.81 3.33 -6.10
N MET A 106 3.07 3.65 -5.86
CA MET A 106 3.91 2.94 -4.92
C MET A 106 4.93 3.90 -4.32
N PHE A 107 5.09 3.85 -3.00
CA PHE A 107 5.90 4.82 -2.26
C PHE A 107 6.82 4.11 -1.27
N LEU A 108 8.10 4.47 -1.29
CA LEU A 108 9.04 4.13 -0.23
C LEU A 108 8.94 5.21 0.86
N VAL A 109 8.69 4.79 2.09
CA VAL A 109 8.50 5.68 3.25
C VAL A 109 9.46 5.24 4.35
N GLU A 110 10.05 6.21 5.04
CA GLU A 110 10.87 6.02 6.24
C GLU A 110 10.22 6.76 7.41
N GLY A 111 10.15 6.14 8.58
CA GLY A 111 9.57 6.74 9.78
C GLY A 111 9.11 5.71 10.80
N SER A 112 8.64 6.16 11.97
CA SER A 112 7.84 5.31 12.85
C SER A 112 6.40 5.21 12.36
N PHE A 113 5.67 4.16 12.77
CA PHE A 113 4.31 3.96 12.31
C PHE A 113 3.39 5.12 12.73
N PRO A 114 2.67 5.78 11.80
CA PRO A 114 1.96 7.01 12.13
C PRO A 114 0.88 6.83 13.21
N LYS A 115 0.89 7.69 14.24
CA LYS A 115 -0.09 7.69 15.36
C LYS A 115 -1.55 7.65 14.91
N LYS A 116 -1.87 8.25 13.76
CA LYS A 116 -3.23 8.22 13.21
C LYS A 116 -3.60 6.85 12.65
N LEU A 117 -2.68 6.17 11.97
CA LEU A 117 -2.90 4.81 11.48
C LEU A 117 -2.99 3.82 12.64
N LEU A 118 -2.21 4.01 13.72
CA LEU A 118 -2.38 3.25 14.96
C LEU A 118 -3.80 3.37 15.52
N LYS A 119 -4.38 4.58 15.52
CA LYS A 119 -5.79 4.74 15.95
C LYS A 119 -6.78 4.00 15.05
N LEU A 120 -6.52 3.92 13.74
CA LEU A 120 -7.36 3.15 12.81
C LEU A 120 -7.20 1.64 13.05
N TRP A 121 -5.98 1.21 13.36
CA TRP A 121 -5.67 -0.15 13.75
C TRP A 121 -6.41 -0.54 15.03
N ASP A 122 -6.35 0.29 16.08
CA ASP A 122 -7.03 0.08 17.36
C ASP A 122 -8.57 0.01 17.18
N GLN A 123 -9.11 0.79 16.25
CA GLN A 123 -10.54 0.74 15.93
C GLN A 123 -10.94 -0.54 15.21
N TYR A 124 -10.07 -1.07 14.35
CA TYR A 124 -10.30 -2.32 13.63
C TYR A 124 -10.21 -3.51 14.59
N ASP A 125 -9.16 -3.56 15.41
CA ASP A 125 -8.97 -4.57 16.45
C ASP A 125 -10.21 -4.69 17.35
N LYS A 126 -10.67 -3.57 17.93
CA LYS A 126 -11.87 -3.54 18.77
C LYS A 126 -13.16 -3.97 18.09
N LYS A 127 -13.27 -3.78 16.76
CA LYS A 127 -14.48 -4.10 15.99
C LYS A 127 -14.50 -5.53 15.48
N ARG A 128 -13.33 -6.14 15.27
CA ARG A 128 -13.21 -7.51 14.79
C ARG A 128 -13.54 -8.47 15.94
N LYS A 129 -14.37 -9.48 15.66
CA LYS A 129 -14.89 -10.42 16.68
C LYS A 129 -13.78 -11.05 17.55
N ASN A 130 -12.62 -11.32 16.95
CA ASN A 130 -11.48 -11.97 17.59
C ASN A 130 -10.28 -11.03 17.79
N GLY A 131 -10.45 -9.71 17.63
CA GLY A 131 -9.31 -8.79 17.54
C GLY A 131 -8.54 -8.92 16.23
N SER A 132 -7.47 -8.13 16.11
CA SER A 132 -6.44 -8.29 15.08
C SER A 132 -5.60 -9.52 15.38
N GLU A 133 -5.19 -10.23 14.32
CA GLU A 133 -4.22 -11.33 14.40
C GLU A 133 -2.77 -10.82 14.34
N ASN A 134 -2.58 -9.56 13.98
CA ASN A 134 -1.27 -8.92 13.91
C ASN A 134 -0.90 -8.29 15.25
N ASP A 135 0.39 -8.14 15.48
CA ASP A 135 0.92 -7.29 16.54
C ASP A 135 0.68 -5.82 16.18
N ARG A 136 0.31 -5.01 17.18
CA ARG A 136 0.13 -3.57 17.01
C ARG A 136 1.47 -2.94 16.58
N PRO A 137 1.53 -2.21 15.46
CA PRO A 137 2.80 -1.74 14.90
C PRO A 137 3.32 -0.46 15.56
N ASP A 138 3.31 -0.37 16.89
CA ASP A 138 3.61 0.87 17.64
C ASP A 138 5.05 0.98 18.18
N TYR A 139 5.86 -0.04 17.92
CA TYR A 139 7.24 -0.16 18.39
C TYR A 139 8.28 -0.05 17.25
N PHE A 140 7.86 0.26 16.02
CA PHE A 140 8.78 0.53 14.92
C PHE A 140 9.59 1.83 15.15
N PRO A 141 10.91 1.81 14.89
CA PRO A 141 11.79 2.95 15.09
C PRO A 141 11.58 4.00 14.00
N ASP A 142 12.12 5.20 14.24
CA ASP A 142 11.97 6.34 13.32
C ASP A 142 12.69 6.16 11.97
N ASN A 143 13.54 5.15 11.83
CA ASN A 143 14.23 4.79 10.58
C ASN A 143 13.68 3.51 9.94
N GLN A 144 12.50 3.03 10.36
CA GLN A 144 11.87 1.87 9.73
C GLN A 144 11.44 2.20 8.29
N LEU A 145 11.75 1.30 7.36
CA LEU A 145 11.33 1.42 5.97
C LEU A 145 10.00 0.69 5.73
N TYR A 146 9.18 1.27 4.86
CA TYR A 146 7.92 0.72 4.38
C TYR A 146 7.79 0.89 2.87
N ILE A 147 7.24 -0.12 2.20
CA ILE A 147 6.62 0.08 0.89
C ILE A 147 5.12 0.23 1.07
N CYS A 148 4.57 1.31 0.53
CA CYS A 148 3.14 1.58 0.46
C CYS A 148 2.66 1.33 -0.97
N TYR A 149 1.88 0.29 -1.18
CA TYR A 149 1.23 0.01 -2.47
C TYR A 149 -0.16 0.64 -2.47
N GLU A 150 -0.41 1.56 -3.40
CA GLU A 150 -1.73 2.17 -3.62
C GLU A 150 -2.42 1.47 -4.78
N PHE A 151 -3.58 0.87 -4.51
CA PHE A 151 -4.40 0.14 -5.46
C PHE A 151 -5.71 0.85 -5.74
N GLU A 152 -6.31 0.57 -6.91
CA GLU A 152 -7.71 0.93 -7.16
C GLU A 152 -8.63 0.23 -6.15
N TYR A 153 -9.64 0.94 -5.68
CA TYR A 153 -10.73 0.33 -4.93
C TYR A 153 -11.65 -0.36 -5.94
N GLY A 154 -11.80 -1.69 -5.82
CA GLY A 154 -12.56 -2.54 -6.74
C GLY A 154 -14.02 -2.13 -6.91
#